data_AF-D1BVY9-F1
#
_entry.id   AF-D1BVY9-F1
#
_cell.length_a   1.000
_cell.length_b   1.000
_cell.length_c   1.000
_cell.angle_alpha   90.00
_cell.angle_beta   90.00
_cell.angle_gamma   90.00
#
_symmetry.space_group_name_H-M   'P 1'
#
loop_
_entity.id
_entity.type
_entity.pdbx_description
1 polymer ?
#
loop_
_entity_poly.entity_id
_entity_poly.type
_entity_poly.pdbx_seq_one_letter_code
_entity_poly.pdbx_strand_id
1 'polypeptide(L)'
;MTYTTTPVSVRTLEQRIRNLEGSGELALRRRIAMALVVVGQMLPEGAIKGGSAMALRYGRATRFTRDLDAARVQTLAGFRSEFEESLARGWAGFTGRLITRPAPRPTGVPPAYVMQSETA
;
A
#
# COMPACT_ATOMS: atom_id res chain seq x y z
N MET A 1 -17.24 18.41 0.57
CA MET A 1 -16.18 19.26 1.16
C MET A 1 -14.96 19.18 0.25
N THR A 2 -14.31 20.30 -0.05
CA THR A 2 -13.14 20.36 -0.95
C THR A 2 -12.01 21.13 -0.26
N TYR A 3 -10.78 20.66 -0.41
CA TYR A 3 -9.58 21.30 0.14
C TYR A 3 -8.71 21.84 -1.00
N THR A 4 -8.24 23.08 -0.87
CA THR A 4 -7.41 23.78 -1.89
C THR A 4 -5.92 23.81 -1.56
N THR A 5 -5.53 23.38 -0.37
CA THR A 5 -4.12 23.33 0.09
C THR A 5 -3.70 21.91 0.43
N THR A 6 -2.40 21.63 0.46
CA THR A 6 -1.86 20.36 0.96
C THR A 6 -1.91 20.33 2.50
N PRO A 7 -2.24 19.19 3.15
CA PRO A 7 -2.14 19.08 4.61
C PRO A 7 -0.69 19.20 5.07
N VAL A 8 -0.44 20.05 6.06
CA VAL A 8 0.92 20.36 6.58
C VAL A 8 1.42 19.35 7.63
N SER A 9 0.57 18.42 8.07
CA SER A 9 0.92 17.42 9.06
C SER A 9 0.07 16.15 8.89
N VAL A 10 0.56 15.04 9.43
CA VAL A 10 -0.19 13.77 9.49
C VAL A 10 -1.52 13.96 10.21
N ARG A 11 -1.54 14.72 11.32
CA ARG A 11 -2.77 15.02 12.07
C ARG A 11 -3.80 15.73 11.19
N THR A 12 -3.37 16.73 10.41
CA THR A 12 -4.26 17.46 9.49
C THR A 12 -4.73 16.54 8.36
N LEU A 13 -3.85 15.73 7.77
CA LEU A 13 -4.21 14.76 6.74
C LEU A 13 -5.27 13.78 7.23
N GLU A 14 -5.08 13.17 8.40
CA GLU A 14 -6.04 12.24 9.00
C GLU A 14 -7.37 12.92 9.32
N GLN A 15 -7.35 14.15 9.83
CA GLN A 15 -8.58 14.90 10.07
C GLN A 15 -9.32 15.20 8.76
N ARG A 16 -8.61 15.56 7.69
CA ARG A 16 -9.23 15.80 6.38
C ARG A 16 -9.84 14.52 5.79
N ILE A 17 -9.20 13.37 5.96
CA ILE A 17 -9.78 12.07 5.58
C ILE A 17 -11.06 11.79 6.37
N ARG A 18 -11.08 12.04 7.69
CA ARG A 18 -12.29 11.90 8.51
C ARG A 18 -13.38 12.87 8.10
N ASN A 19 -13.06 14.12 7.78
CA ASN A 19 -14.07 15.08 7.35
C ASN A 19 -14.66 14.75 5.98
N LEU A 20 -13.90 14.08 5.11
CA LEU A 20 -14.37 13.59 3.82
C LEU A 20 -15.27 12.35 3.93
N GLU A 21 -15.21 11.63 5.05
CA GLU A 21 -15.89 10.34 5.22
C GLU A 21 -16.76 10.35 6.48
N GLY A 22 -18.07 10.16 6.33
CA GLY A 22 -19.02 10.25 7.45
C GLY A 22 -18.89 9.16 8.54
N SER A 23 -17.95 8.22 8.42
CA SER A 23 -17.71 7.19 9.43
C SER A 23 -16.25 6.76 9.51
N GLY A 24 -15.85 6.20 10.66
CA GLY A 24 -14.48 5.71 10.89
C GLY A 24 -14.06 4.58 9.94
N GLU A 25 -14.98 3.66 9.59
CA GLU A 25 -14.68 2.59 8.63
C GLU A 25 -14.39 3.16 7.24
N LEU A 26 -15.20 4.12 6.79
CA LEU A 26 -15.01 4.73 5.48
C LEU A 26 -13.75 5.58 5.43
N ALA A 27 -13.42 6.27 6.52
CA ALA A 27 -12.16 6.98 6.69
C ALA A 27 -10.95 6.03 6.60
N LEU A 28 -11.03 4.85 7.23
CA LEU A 28 -9.98 3.82 7.14
C LEU A 28 -9.82 3.30 5.71
N ARG A 29 -10.93 3.00 5.02
CA ARG A 29 -10.90 2.57 3.61
C ARG A 29 -10.28 3.63 2.70
N ARG A 30 -10.67 4.91 2.87
CA ARG A 30 -10.06 6.03 2.14
C ARG A 30 -8.57 6.17 2.44
N ARG A 31 -8.17 6.07 3.71
CA ARG A 31 -6.75 6.11 4.12
C ARG A 31 -5.94 5.03 3.40
N ILE A 32 -6.45 3.80 3.34
CA ILE A 32 -5.76 2.70 2.67
C ILE A 32 -5.74 2.88 1.16
N ALA A 33 -6.85 3.29 0.54
CA ALA A 33 -6.87 3.58 -0.90
C ALA A 33 -5.86 4.68 -1.27
N MET A 34 -5.78 5.75 -0.47
CA MET A 34 -4.79 6.81 -0.65
C MET A 34 -3.36 6.28 -0.44
N ALA A 35 -3.12 5.43 0.55
CA ALA A 35 -1.82 4.81 0.76
C ALA A 35 -1.42 3.92 -0.44
N LEU A 36 -2.35 3.16 -1.03
CA LEU A 36 -2.09 2.38 -2.25
C LEU A 36 -1.68 3.28 -3.42
N VAL A 37 -2.33 4.43 -3.60
CA VAL A 37 -1.95 5.41 -4.61
C VAL A 37 -0.55 5.95 -4.33
N VAL A 38 -0.30 6.45 -3.11
CA VAL A 38 1.00 7.01 -2.71
C VAL A 38 2.14 6.02 -2.92
N VAL A 39 1.99 4.78 -2.43
CA VAL A 39 3.02 3.74 -2.58
C VAL A 39 3.15 3.32 -4.05
N GLY A 40 2.06 3.26 -4.80
CA GLY A 40 2.07 2.98 -6.24
C GLY A 40 2.87 4.00 -7.06
N GLN A 41 2.89 5.28 -6.65
CA GLN A 41 3.71 6.31 -7.30
C GLN A 41 5.21 6.14 -7.07
N MET A 42 5.60 5.35 -6.07
CA MET A 42 7.00 5.05 -5.73
C MET A 42 7.40 3.63 -6.12
N LEU A 43 6.50 2.86 -6.75
CA LEU A 43 6.77 1.48 -7.16
C LEU A 43 7.73 1.47 -8.35
N PRO A 44 8.78 0.62 -8.34
CA PRO A 44 9.58 0.36 -9.54
C PRO A 44 8.76 -0.27 -10.66
N GLU A 45 9.37 -0.41 -11.83
CA GLU A 45 8.73 -0.98 -13.01
C GLU A 45 8.08 -2.34 -12.71
N GLY A 46 6.81 -2.46 -13.10
CA GLY A 46 5.99 -3.62 -12.81
C GLY A 46 4.50 -3.33 -12.95
N ALA A 47 3.68 -4.25 -12.45
CA ALA A 47 2.24 -4.13 -12.49
C ALA A 47 1.62 -4.47 -11.13
N ILE A 48 0.80 -3.56 -10.59
CA ILE A 48 -0.02 -3.86 -9.40
C ILE A 48 -1.06 -4.91 -9.78
N LYS A 49 -1.15 -5.97 -8.97
CA LYS A 49 -2.06 -7.10 -9.15
C LYS A 49 -2.94 -7.33 -7.91
N GLY A 50 -3.75 -8.39 -7.95
CA GLY A 50 -4.56 -8.81 -6.81
C GLY A 50 -5.66 -7.81 -6.42
N GLY A 51 -6.01 -7.80 -5.13
CA GLY A 51 -7.09 -6.97 -4.60
C GLY A 51 -6.81 -5.47 -4.75
N SER A 52 -5.56 -5.05 -4.61
CA SER A 52 -5.18 -3.62 -4.72
C SER A 52 -5.33 -3.09 -6.14
N ALA A 53 -5.04 -3.91 -7.14
CA ALA A 53 -5.29 -3.58 -8.54
C ALA A 53 -6.79 -3.39 -8.82
N MET A 54 -7.66 -4.17 -8.17
CA MET A 54 -9.11 -4.00 -8.27
C MET A 54 -9.57 -2.74 -7.54
N ALA A 55 -9.06 -2.48 -6.33
CA ALA A 55 -9.39 -1.28 -5.56
C ALA A 55 -9.02 0.02 -6.29
N LEU A 56 -7.90 0.04 -7.01
CA LEU A 56 -7.49 1.18 -7.85
C LEU A 56 -8.42 1.39 -9.06
N ARG A 57 -8.97 0.32 -9.64
CA ARG A 57 -9.85 0.39 -10.82
C ARG A 57 -11.29 0.71 -10.49
N TYR A 58 -11.84 0.05 -9.47
CA TYR A 58 -13.28 0.08 -9.16
C TYR A 58 -13.59 0.78 -7.83
N GLY A 59 -12.58 1.32 -7.15
CA GLY A 59 -12.75 2.06 -5.91
C GLY A 59 -13.38 1.22 -4.80
N ARG A 60 -14.42 1.76 -4.17
CA ARG A 60 -15.04 1.19 -2.96
C ARG A 60 -15.95 -0.01 -3.22
N ALA A 61 -16.27 -0.31 -4.47
CA ALA A 61 -17.13 -1.44 -4.83
C ALA A 61 -16.40 -2.80 -4.72
N THR A 62 -15.10 -2.81 -4.40
CA THR A 62 -14.31 -4.03 -4.27
C THR A 62 -14.22 -4.51 -2.83
N ARG A 63 -13.81 -5.78 -2.68
CA ARG A 63 -13.37 -6.29 -1.38
C ARG A 63 -12.29 -5.39 -0.80
N PHE A 64 -12.38 -5.13 0.50
CA PHE A 64 -11.35 -4.42 1.23
C PHE A 64 -10.03 -5.20 1.20
N THR A 65 -8.93 -4.50 0.95
CA THR A 65 -7.58 -5.07 0.87
C THR A 65 -6.60 -4.15 1.58
N ARG A 66 -5.56 -4.72 2.18
CA ARG A 66 -4.44 -3.98 2.77
C ARG A 66 -3.10 -4.32 2.13
N ASP A 67 -3.05 -5.43 1.39
CA ASP A 67 -1.83 -5.95 0.78
C ASP A 67 -1.58 -5.24 -0.55
N LEU A 68 -0.34 -4.89 -0.83
CA LEU A 68 0.09 -4.39 -2.14
C LEU A 68 0.84 -5.51 -2.86
N ASP A 69 0.17 -6.13 -3.82
CA ASP A 69 0.79 -7.14 -4.67
C ASP A 69 1.28 -6.50 -5.97
N ALA A 70 2.53 -6.77 -6.34
CA ALA A 70 3.10 -6.34 -7.61
C ALA A 70 3.74 -7.53 -8.35
N ALA A 71 3.62 -7.53 -9.66
CA ALA A 71 4.50 -8.28 -10.55
C ALA A 71 5.69 -7.39 -10.90
N ARG A 72 6.90 -7.95 -10.86
CA ARG A 72 8.17 -7.28 -11.18
C ARG A 72 8.75 -7.87 -12.46
N VAL A 73 9.37 -7.03 -13.28
CA VAL A 73 10.12 -7.46 -14.48
C VAL A 73 11.55 -7.88 -14.14
N GLN A 74 12.12 -7.27 -13.10
CA GLN A 74 13.49 -7.49 -12.62
C GLN A 74 13.56 -8.46 -11.44
N THR A 75 14.77 -8.82 -10.99
CA THR A 75 15.00 -9.68 -9.82
C THR A 75 14.43 -9.07 -8.53
N LEU A 76 14.18 -9.89 -7.51
CA LEU A 76 13.66 -9.39 -6.23
C LEU A 76 14.64 -8.43 -5.56
N ALA A 77 15.94 -8.73 -5.63
CA ALA A 77 16.98 -7.86 -5.08
C ALA A 77 17.03 -6.49 -5.77
N GLY A 78 17.00 -6.45 -7.11
CA GLY A 78 16.97 -5.20 -7.87
C GLY A 78 15.71 -4.39 -7.57
N PHE A 79 14.54 -5.05 -7.60
CA PHE A 79 13.27 -4.40 -7.27
C PHE A 79 13.28 -3.79 -5.87
N ARG A 80 13.81 -4.50 -4.87
CA ARG A 80 13.88 -4.00 -3.49
C ARG A 80 14.80 -2.79 -3.37
N SER A 81 15.97 -2.81 -4.01
CA SER A 81 16.92 -1.70 -3.98
C SER A 81 16.30 -0.42 -4.56
N GLU A 82 15.74 -0.51 -5.77
CA GLU A 82 15.11 0.64 -6.44
C GLU A 82 13.88 1.15 -5.68
N PHE A 83 13.12 0.22 -5.06
CA PHE A 83 11.97 0.60 -4.28
C PHE A 83 12.37 1.31 -2.98
N GLU A 84 13.42 0.84 -2.29
CA GLU A 84 13.97 1.53 -1.10
C GLU A 84 14.46 2.93 -1.44
N GLU A 85 15.15 3.11 -2.56
CA GLU A 85 15.58 4.43 -3.04
C GLU A 85 14.40 5.35 -3.35
N SER A 86 13.38 4.83 -4.04
CA SER A 86 12.17 5.60 -4.39
C SER A 86 11.37 6.00 -3.17
N LEU A 87 11.26 5.11 -2.17
CA LEU A 87 10.62 5.40 -0.88
C LEU A 87 11.39 6.44 -0.07
N ALA A 88 12.71 6.41 -0.09
CA ALA A 88 13.55 7.39 0.59
C ALA A 88 13.44 8.78 -0.06
N ARG A 89 13.44 8.83 -1.39
CA ARG A 89 13.21 10.07 -2.17
C ARG A 89 11.80 10.63 -1.93
N GLY A 90 10.83 9.74 -1.84
CA GLY A 90 9.44 10.07 -1.54
C GLY A 90 8.65 10.62 -2.72
N TRP A 91 7.36 10.82 -2.48
CA TRP A 91 6.40 11.39 -3.42
C TRP A 91 5.42 12.30 -2.69
N ALA A 92 5.26 13.54 -3.15
CA ALA A 92 4.31 14.53 -2.60
C ALA A 92 4.37 14.70 -1.06
N GLY A 93 5.57 14.68 -0.48
CA GLY A 93 5.80 14.81 0.97
C GLY A 93 5.64 13.51 1.77
N PHE A 94 5.34 12.39 1.12
CA PHE A 94 5.37 11.06 1.73
C PHE A 94 6.72 10.39 1.44
N THR A 95 7.31 9.79 2.46
CA THR A 95 8.49 8.92 2.35
C THR A 95 8.17 7.55 2.95
N GLY A 96 9.08 6.59 2.80
CA GLY A 96 8.92 5.27 3.40
C GLY A 96 10.23 4.52 3.54
N ARG A 97 10.11 3.30 4.04
CA ARG A 97 11.19 2.30 4.10
C ARG A 97 10.59 0.91 3.99
N LEU A 98 11.33 -0.02 3.39
CA LEU A 98 10.95 -1.43 3.42
C LEU A 98 11.34 -2.04 4.77
N ILE A 99 10.47 -2.91 5.27
CA ILE A 99 10.69 -3.65 6.51
C ILE A 99 10.36 -5.12 6.21
N THR A 100 11.37 -5.97 6.26
CA THR A 100 11.17 -7.42 6.17
C THR A 100 10.43 -7.90 7.40
N ARG A 101 9.38 -8.70 7.19
CA ARG A 101 8.64 -9.35 8.26
C ARG A 101 8.75 -10.87 8.12
N PRO A 102 8.75 -11.62 9.23
CA PRO A 102 8.65 -13.07 9.18
C PRO A 102 7.38 -13.51 8.44
N ALA A 103 7.49 -14.55 7.63
CA ALA A 103 6.31 -15.15 6.99
C ALA A 103 5.29 -15.59 8.05
N PRO A 104 3.99 -15.34 7.85
CA PRO A 104 2.95 -15.78 8.79
C PRO A 104 2.99 -17.30 8.98
N ARG A 105 2.88 -17.76 10.23
CA ARG A 105 2.74 -19.17 10.59
C ARG A 105 1.40 -19.39 11.28
N PRO A 106 0.30 -19.54 10.53
CA PRO A 106 -1.02 -19.68 11.12
C PRO A 106 -1.12 -21.00 11.91
N THR A 107 -1.61 -20.91 13.14
CA THR A 107 -1.81 -22.05 14.03
C THR A 107 -2.80 -23.05 13.43
N GLY A 108 -2.47 -24.34 13.46
CA GLY A 108 -3.34 -25.40 12.97
C GLY A 108 -3.36 -25.58 11.44
N VAL A 109 -2.53 -24.84 10.70
CA VAL A 109 -2.39 -25.01 9.24
C VAL A 109 -1.15 -25.87 8.96
N PRO A 110 -1.29 -27.02 8.26
CA PRO A 110 -0.13 -27.84 7.92
C PRO A 110 0.90 -27.07 7.07
N PRO A 111 2.21 -27.28 7.27
CA PRO A 111 3.26 -26.53 6.57
C PRO A 111 3.14 -26.53 5.04
N ALA A 112 2.64 -27.62 4.46
CA ALA A 112 2.42 -27.75 3.01
C ALA A 112 1.38 -26.75 2.45
N TYR A 113 0.49 -26.21 3.31
CA TYR A 113 -0.51 -25.20 2.94
C TYR A 113 -0.10 -23.78 3.35
N VAL A 114 1.05 -23.61 3.99
CA VAL A 114 1.59 -22.28 4.32
C VAL A 114 2.26 -21.72 3.06
N MET A 115 1.81 -20.54 2.62
CA MET A 115 2.39 -19.84 1.47
C MET A 115 3.90 -19.66 1.67
N GLN A 116 4.68 -20.20 0.74
CA GLN A 116 6.13 -20.03 0.72
C GLN A 116 6.44 -18.66 0.10
N SER A 117 7.27 -17.88 0.77
CA SER A 117 7.80 -16.63 0.23
C SER A 117 8.87 -16.93 -0.81
N GLU A 118 8.95 -16.11 -1.87
CA GLU A 118 10.11 -16.13 -2.78
C GLU A 118 11.39 -15.90 -1.97
N THR A 119 12.30 -16.87 -2.02
CA THR A 119 13.67 -16.70 -1.51
C THR A 119 14.41 -15.70 -2.39
N ALA A 120 15.20 -14.83 -1.74
CA ALA A 120 16.03 -13.82 -2.38
C ALA A 120 17.09 -14.43 -3.30
#